data_AF-A0A3E3I1I0-F1
#
_entry.id   AF-A0A3E3I1I0-F1
#
_cell.length_a   1.000
_cell.length_b   1.000
_cell.length_c   1.000
_cell.angle_alpha   90.00
_cell.angle_beta   90.00
_cell.angle_gamma   90.00
#
_symmetry.space_group_name_H-M   'P 1'
#
loop_
_entity.id
_entity.type
_entity.pdbx_description
1 polymer ?
#
loop_
_entity_poly.entity_id
_entity_poly.type
_entity_poly.pdbx_seq_one_letter_code
_entity_poly.pdbx_strand_id
1 'polypeptide(L)'
;MNITTFLFLLMSFAVLTSTVTEAVKNFLEEQRIRYASNIVVLIIALILGCGGTILYYTGSGIPFTPLNIIYIPLMGIANWLGAMVGYDKVKQAIEQLH
;
A
#
# COMPACT_ATOMS: atom_id res chain seq x y z
N MET A 1 -12.16 -13.53 7.32
CA MET A 1 -12.49 -12.10 7.13
C MET A 1 -13.66 -12.00 6.15
N ASN A 2 -14.63 -11.10 6.36
CA ASN A 2 -15.70 -10.88 5.38
C ASN A 2 -15.15 -10.03 4.20
N ILE A 3 -15.71 -10.19 3.00
CA ILE A 3 -15.28 -9.48 1.77
C ILE A 3 -15.33 -7.96 1.97
N THR A 4 -16.35 -7.45 2.67
CA THR A 4 -16.48 -6.02 2.98
C THR A 4 -15.31 -5.49 3.81
N THR A 5 -14.91 -6.23 4.85
CA THR A 5 -13.78 -5.86 5.71
C THR A 5 -12.46 -5.89 4.94
N PHE A 6 -12.28 -6.91 4.08
CA PHE A 6 -11.13 -7.02 3.18
C PHE A 6 -11.02 -5.82 2.24
N LEU A 7 -12.09 -5.46 1.54
CA LEU A 7 -12.09 -4.33 0.62
C LEU A 7 -11.89 -2.98 1.32
N PHE A 8 -12.42 -2.83 2.54
CA PHE A 8 -12.24 -1.61 3.33
C PHE A 8 -10.77 -1.43 3.78
N LEU A 9 -10.15 -2.49 4.30
CA LEU A 9 -8.71 -2.51 4.63
C LEU A 9 -7.85 -2.27 3.39
N LEU A 10 -8.22 -2.89 2.27
CA LEU A 10 -7.49 -2.72 1.01
C LEU A 10 -7.54 -1.27 0.51
N MET A 11 -8.72 -0.63 0.49
CA MET A 11 -8.84 0.76 0.07
C MET A 11 -8.08 1.72 0.99
N SER A 12 -8.19 1.53 2.30
CA SER A 12 -7.48 2.37 3.26
C SER A 12 -5.96 2.22 3.14
N PHE A 13 -5.44 0.99 3.03
CA PHE A 13 -4.03 0.77 2.78
C PHE A 13 -3.58 1.27 1.41
N ALA A 14 -4.41 1.19 0.36
CA ALA A 14 -4.05 1.68 -0.96
C ALA A 14 -3.86 3.21 -0.97
N VAL A 15 -4.77 3.95 -0.33
CA VAL A 15 -4.68 5.42 -0.20
C VAL A 15 -3.49 5.83 0.67
N LEU A 16 -3.26 5.12 1.78
CA LEU A 16 -2.09 5.36 2.63
C LEU A 16 -0.79 5.09 1.85
N THR A 17 -0.74 3.98 1.12
CA THR A 17 0.43 3.57 0.32
C THR A 17 0.73 4.60 -0.76
N SER A 18 -0.27 5.09 -1.49
CA SER A 18 -0.04 6.11 -2.53
C SER A 18 0.48 7.41 -1.95
N THR A 19 -0.13 7.88 -0.85
CA THR A 19 0.25 9.12 -0.17
C THR A 19 1.65 9.04 0.43
N VAL A 20 1.97 7.95 1.14
CA VAL A 20 3.29 7.72 1.72
C VAL A 20 4.34 7.57 0.61
N THR A 21 4.00 6.92 -0.50
CA THR A 21 4.93 6.82 -1.63
C THR A 21 5.28 8.19 -2.18
N GLU A 22 4.30 9.07 -2.38
CA GLU A 22 4.57 10.40 -2.88
C GLU A 22 5.39 11.25 -1.91
N ALA A 23 5.11 11.18 -0.61
CA ALA A 23 5.92 11.83 0.42
C ALA A 23 7.37 11.34 0.42
N VAL A 24 7.59 10.02 0.33
CA VAL A 24 8.93 9.42 0.25
C VAL A 24 9.64 9.85 -1.03
N LYS A 25 8.94 9.90 -2.15
CA LYS A 25 9.49 10.35 -3.44
C LYS A 25 9.96 11.81 -3.40
N ASN A 26 9.14 12.71 -2.87
CA ASN A 26 9.50 14.12 -2.71
C ASN A 26 10.74 14.26 -1.82
N PHE A 27 10.81 13.48 -0.74
CA PHE A 27 11.99 13.44 0.13
C PHE A 27 13.25 12.92 -0.60
N LEU A 28 13.12 11.88 -1.45
CA LEU A 28 14.25 11.36 -2.23
C LEU A 28 14.69 12.34 -3.35
N GLU A 29 13.77 13.10 -3.94
CA GLU A 29 14.06 14.16 -4.90
C GLU A 29 14.83 15.30 -4.26
N GLU A 30 14.48 15.71 -3.04
CA GLU A 30 15.25 16.68 -2.25
C GLU A 30 16.70 16.22 -2.02
N GLN A 31 16.90 14.90 -1.83
CA GLN A 31 18.23 14.29 -1.68
C GLN A 31 18.96 14.04 -3.02
N ARG A 32 18.36 14.41 -4.17
CA ARG A 32 18.85 14.15 -5.54
C ARG A 32 19.22 12.69 -5.84
N ILE A 33 18.55 11.73 -5.20
CA ILE A 33 18.76 10.31 -5.47
C ILE A 33 17.95 9.93 -6.71
N ARG A 34 18.57 9.26 -7.70
CA ARG A 34 17.82 8.65 -8.80
C ARG A 34 17.13 7.37 -8.31
N TYR A 35 15.81 7.35 -8.36
CA TYR A 35 15.02 6.20 -7.97
C TYR A 35 13.97 5.85 -9.03
N ALA A 36 13.64 4.57 -9.14
CA ALA A 36 12.54 4.11 -9.97
C ALA A 36 11.24 4.23 -9.16
N SER A 37 10.38 5.17 -9.53
CA SER A 37 9.11 5.44 -8.84
C SER A 37 8.28 4.17 -8.60
N ASN A 38 8.26 3.27 -9.58
CA ASN A 38 7.52 2.02 -9.48
C ASN A 38 8.07 1.06 -8.40
N ILE A 39 9.39 1.03 -8.21
CA ILE A 39 10.03 0.22 -7.17
C ILE A 39 9.71 0.77 -5.78
N VAL A 40 9.67 2.10 -5.63
CA VAL A 40 9.31 2.76 -4.37
C VAL A 40 7.86 2.43 -3.98
N VAL A 41 6.91 2.53 -4.93
CA VAL A 41 5.50 2.15 -4.71
C VAL A 41 5.41 0.68 -4.32
N LEU A 42 6.14 -0.22 -4.99
CA LEU A 42 6.10 -1.66 -4.71
C LEU A 42 6.62 -1.99 -3.30
N ILE A 43 7.74 -1.39 -2.89
CA ILE A 43 8.32 -1.62 -1.55
C ILE A 43 7.36 -1.13 -0.47
N ILE A 44 6.83 0.09 -0.61
CA ILE A 44 5.91 0.69 0.37
C ILE A 44 4.59 -0.10 0.40
N ALA A 45 4.08 -0.53 -0.75
CA ALA A 45 2.87 -1.33 -0.85
C ALA A 45 3.01 -2.71 -0.20
N LEU A 46 4.16 -3.35 -0.33
CA LEU A 46 4.45 -4.62 0.33
C LEU A 46 4.55 -4.45 1.85
N ILE A 47 5.22 -3.41 2.33
CA ILE A 47 5.37 -3.15 3.75
C ILE A 47 4.00 -2.83 4.38
N LEU A 48 3.23 -1.91 3.79
CA LEU A 48 1.91 -1.53 4.31
C LEU A 48 0.86 -2.63 4.12
N GLY A 49 0.86 -3.30 2.96
CA GLY A 49 -0.10 -4.36 2.64
C GLY A 49 0.13 -5.62 3.47
N CYS A 50 1.35 -6.16 3.49
CA CYS A 50 1.66 -7.35 4.29
C CYS A 50 1.73 -7.02 5.78
N GLY A 51 2.44 -5.95 6.16
CA GLY A 51 2.59 -5.54 7.55
C GLY A 51 1.26 -5.14 8.19
N GLY A 52 0.44 -4.35 7.47
CA GLY A 52 -0.89 -3.96 7.92
C GLY A 52 -1.84 -5.14 8.10
N THR A 53 -1.78 -6.13 7.21
CA THR A 53 -2.59 -7.37 7.33
C THR A 53 -2.17 -8.21 8.52
N ILE A 54 -0.86 -8.34 8.80
CA ILE A 54 -0.34 -9.07 9.97
C ILE A 54 -0.73 -8.37 11.28
N LEU A 55 -0.61 -7.05 11.33
CA LEU A 55 -1.05 -6.23 12.47
C LEU A 55 -2.55 -6.40 12.71
N TYR A 56 -3.35 -6.38 11.65
CA TYR A 56 -4.80 -6.59 11.75
C TYR A 56 -5.16 -7.98 12.27
N TYR A 57 -4.46 -9.03 11.82
CA TYR A 57 -4.69 -10.40 12.30
C TYR A 57 -4.35 -10.55 13.78
N THR A 58 -3.23 -9.97 14.21
CA THR A 58 -2.80 -9.97 15.61
C THR A 58 -3.78 -9.18 16.49
N GLY A 59 -4.19 -7.99 16.05
CA GLY A 59 -5.12 -7.13 16.80
C GLY A 59 -6.56 -7.66 16.86
N SER A 60 -6.97 -8.46 15.87
CA SER A 60 -8.32 -9.04 15.81
C SER A 60 -8.39 -10.48 16.33
N GLY A 61 -7.28 -11.03 16.84
CA GLY A 61 -7.21 -12.41 17.33
C GLY A 61 -7.46 -13.47 16.25
N ILE A 62 -7.19 -13.16 14.98
CA ILE A 62 -7.42 -14.07 13.86
C ILE A 62 -6.27 -15.10 13.84
N PRO A 63 -6.56 -16.41 13.94
CA PRO A 63 -5.50 -17.42 13.89
C PRO A 63 -4.83 -17.46 12.51
N PHE A 64 -3.51 -17.58 12.50
CA PHE A 64 -2.70 -17.77 11.30
C PHE A 64 -2.83 -19.19 10.76
N THR A 65 -4.00 -19.50 10.20
CA THR A 65 -4.24 -20.76 9.48
C THR A 65 -3.62 -20.70 8.08
N PRO A 66 -3.39 -21.85 7.41
CA PRO A 66 -2.80 -21.89 6.07
C PRO A 66 -3.55 -21.02 5.04
N LEU A 67 -4.89 -20.96 5.13
CA LEU A 67 -5.71 -20.10 4.28
C LEU A 67 -5.46 -18.61 4.55
N ASN A 68 -5.36 -18.21 5.82
CA ASN A 68 -5.09 -16.83 6.22
C ASN A 68 -3.70 -16.35 5.82
N ILE A 69 -2.70 -17.24 5.83
CA ILE A 69 -1.35 -16.94 5.34
C ILE A 69 -1.35 -16.60 3.84
N ILE A 70 -2.18 -17.26 3.03
CA ILE A 70 -2.28 -17.00 1.58
C ILE A 70 -2.90 -15.61 1.30
N TYR A 71 -3.78 -15.12 2.18
CA TYR A 71 -4.38 -13.80 2.03
C TYR A 71 -3.38 -12.65 2.25
N ILE A 72 -2.26 -12.86 2.96
CA ILE A 72 -1.24 -11.82 3.21
C ILE A 72 -0.54 -11.39 1.90
N PRO A 73 0.10 -12.29 1.11
CA PRO A 73 0.70 -11.91 -0.15
C PRO A 73 -0.36 -11.47 -1.18
N LEU A 74 -1.57 -12.03 -1.13
CA LEU A 74 -2.69 -11.57 -1.96
C LEU A 74 -3.06 -10.11 -1.66
N MET A 75 -3.13 -9.73 -0.38
CA MET A 75 -3.31 -8.35 0.07
C MET A 75 -2.16 -7.45 -0.34
N GLY A 76 -0.91 -7.92 -0.27
CA GLY A 76 0.26 -7.19 -0.74
C GLY A 76 0.18 -6.84 -2.24
N ILE A 77 -0.17 -7.82 -3.07
CA ILE A 77 -0.32 -7.62 -4.53
C ILE A 77 -1.53 -6.73 -4.84
N ALA A 78 -2.67 -6.96 -4.19
CA ALA A 78 -3.87 -6.15 -4.38
C ALA A 78 -3.63 -4.70 -3.93
N ASN A 79 -2.92 -4.49 -2.81
CA ASN A 79 -2.55 -3.18 -2.31
C ASN A 79 -1.59 -2.49 -3.27
N TRP A 80 -0.64 -3.21 -3.86
CA TRP A 80 0.26 -2.67 -4.86
C TRP A 80 -0.49 -2.23 -6.13
N LEU A 81 -1.39 -3.05 -6.66
CA LEU A 81 -2.22 -2.69 -7.82
C LEU A 81 -3.14 -1.49 -7.51
N GLY A 82 -3.78 -1.49 -6.35
CA GLY A 82 -4.62 -0.37 -5.89
C GLY A 82 -3.81 0.91 -5.69
N ALA A 83 -2.60 0.79 -5.13
CA ALA A 83 -1.70 1.91 -4.91
C ALA A 83 -1.09 2.43 -6.20
N MET A 84 -0.86 1.62 -7.25
CA MET A 84 -0.45 2.13 -8.57
C MET A 84 -1.52 3.06 -9.16
N VAL A 85 -2.78 2.60 -9.19
CA VAL A 85 -3.90 3.41 -9.70
C VAL A 85 -4.16 4.63 -8.81
N GLY A 86 -4.06 4.46 -7.48
CA GLY A 86 -4.15 5.55 -6.53
C GLY A 86 -3.03 6.57 -6.71
N TYR A 87 -1.79 6.10 -6.83
CA TYR A 87 -0.58 6.89 -7.03
C TYR A 87 -0.67 7.77 -8.27
N ASP A 88 -1.09 7.23 -9.41
CA ASP A 88 -1.23 8.02 -10.64
C ASP A 88 -2.23 9.17 -10.44
N LYS A 89 -3.31 8.93 -9.68
CA LYS A 89 -4.29 9.97 -9.33
C LYS A 89 -3.75 10.99 -8.33
N VAL A 90 -3.00 10.58 -7.30
CA VAL A 90 -2.42 11.54 -6.34
C VAL A 90 -1.39 12.42 -7.02
N LYS A 91 -0.51 11.82 -7.84
CA LYS A 91 0.45 12.55 -8.68
C LYS A 91 -0.24 13.55 -9.59
N GLN A 92 -1.31 13.13 -10.27
CA GLN A 92 -2.09 14.02 -11.13
C GLN A 92 -2.75 15.15 -10.33
N ALA A 93 -3.25 14.89 -9.12
CA ALA A 93 -3.83 15.92 -8.26
C ALA A 93 -2.78 16.94 -7.79
N ILE A 94 -1.56 16.51 -7.46
CA ILE A 94 -0.46 17.42 -7.11
C ILE A 94 -0.04 18.25 -8.33
N GLU A 95 0.11 17.64 -9.51
CA GLU A 95 0.43 18.36 -10.75
C GLU A 95 -0.67 19.35 -11.16
N GLN A 96 -1.94 19.09 -10.84
CA GLN A 96 -3.05 20.02 -11.11
C GLN A 96 -3.15 21.18 -10.11
N LEU A 97 -2.55 21.05 -8.93
CA LEU A 97 -2.51 22.10 -7.90
C LEU A 97 -1.37 23.12 -8.14
N HIS A 98 -0.46 22.83 -9.07
CA HIS A 98 0.62 23.71 -9.50
C HIS A 98 0.30 24.34 -10.86
#